data_AF-A0A966W2G2-F1
#
_entry.id   AF-A0A966W2G2-F1
#
_cell.length_a   1.000
_cell.length_b   1.000
_cell.length_c   1.000
_cell.angle_alpha   90.00
_cell.angle_beta   90.00
_cell.angle_gamma   90.00
#
_symmetry.space_group_name_H-M   'P 1'
#
loop_
_entity.id
_entity.type
_entity.pdbx_description
1 polymer ?
#
loop_
_entity_poly.entity_id
_entity_poly.type
_entity_poly.pdbx_seq_one_letter_code
_entity_poly.pdbx_strand_id
1 'polypeptide(L)'
;MDRFFGFEIHQFQVSAPEALQRELITTAEQQQVITARQRAANEAAVKIRRDTELFVAECVASLREQTATLCGEMLTSISTSESGVHQKTLNRLVRFIDQFKQMNFANDVEMERQLERVRTELLSKTAEEYRDSATARTRLTTGLQQLASHARQLARQDATELVERFGELGRRKFQLAA
;
A
#
# COMPACT_ATOMS: atom_id res chain seq x y z
N MET A 1 -20.50 -84.92 41.36
CA MET A 1 -21.45 -83.94 40.79
C MET A 1 -20.72 -82.62 40.71
N ASP A 2 -20.25 -82.24 39.53
CA ASP A 2 -19.51 -81.00 39.35
C ASP A 2 -20.48 -79.82 39.21
N ARG A 3 -20.30 -78.81 40.07
CA ARG A 3 -21.04 -77.55 40.01
C ARG A 3 -20.36 -76.64 39.00
N PHE A 4 -21.05 -76.34 37.92
CA PHE A 4 -20.63 -75.30 36.98
C PHE A 4 -21.32 -73.98 37.32
N PHE A 5 -20.57 -72.88 37.25
CA PHE A 5 -21.12 -71.53 37.36
C PHE A 5 -21.70 -71.11 36.01
N GLY A 6 -22.98 -70.75 36.00
CA GLY A 6 -23.62 -70.11 34.85
C GLY A 6 -23.42 -68.60 34.94
N PHE A 7 -22.94 -67.98 33.86
CA PHE A 7 -22.88 -66.54 33.73
C PHE A 7 -23.98 -66.10 32.76
N GLU A 8 -24.82 -65.18 33.20
CA GLU A 8 -25.76 -64.46 32.33
C GLU A 8 -25.16 -63.10 31.98
N ILE A 9 -25.05 -62.83 30.68
CA ILE A 9 -24.64 -61.54 30.17
C ILE A 9 -25.90 -60.77 29.81
N HIS A 10 -26.18 -59.68 30.52
CA HIS A 10 -27.23 -58.75 30.18
C HIS A 10 -26.64 -57.55 29.44
N GLN A 11 -27.11 -57.33 28.21
CA GLN A 11 -26.76 -56.16 27.42
C GLN A 11 -27.82 -55.08 27.64
N PHE A 12 -27.38 -53.91 28.10
CA PHE A 12 -28.23 -52.74 28.23
C PHE A 12 -27.85 -51.72 27.17
N GLN A 13 -28.83 -51.22 26.43
CA GLN A 13 -28.66 -50.11 25.50
C GLN A 13 -29.17 -48.84 26.17
N VAL A 14 -28.25 -47.97 26.60
CA VAL A 14 -28.59 -46.68 27.19
C VAL A 14 -28.67 -45.65 26.07
N SER A 15 -29.88 -45.17 25.78
CA SER A 15 -30.13 -44.07 24.85
C SER A 15 -30.41 -42.78 25.62
N ALA A 16 -29.85 -41.67 25.15
CA ALA A 16 -30.17 -40.36 25.70
C ALA A 16 -31.61 -39.95 25.33
N PRO A 17 -32.34 -39.23 26.21
CA PRO A 17 -33.67 -38.71 25.88
C PRO A 17 -33.62 -37.82 24.62
N GLU A 18 -34.62 -37.96 23.75
CA GLU A 18 -34.66 -37.22 22.46
C GLU A 18 -34.54 -35.71 22.63
N ALA A 19 -35.09 -35.15 23.71
CA ALA A 19 -34.98 -33.72 24.04
C ALA A 19 -33.53 -33.29 24.27
N LEU A 20 -32.75 -34.11 25.00
CA LEU A 20 -31.35 -33.85 25.32
C LEU A 20 -30.46 -33.96 24.08
N GLN A 21 -30.75 -34.91 23.18
CA GLN A 21 -30.08 -35.02 21.89
C GLN A 21 -30.32 -33.79 21.00
N ARG A 22 -31.55 -33.29 20.92
CA ARG A 22 -31.87 -32.09 20.14
C ARG A 22 -31.15 -30.86 20.67
N GLU A 23 -31.08 -30.68 21.98
CA GLU A 23 -30.37 -29.55 22.61
C GLU A 23 -28.84 -29.61 22.41
N LEU A 24 -28.25 -30.80 22.43
CA LEU A 24 -26.82 -30.99 22.12
C LEU A 24 -26.51 -30.67 20.65
N ILE A 25 -27.39 -31.07 19.72
CA ILE A 25 -27.23 -30.77 18.29
C ILE A 25 -27.34 -29.26 18.05
N THR A 26 -28.34 -28.59 18.60
CA THR A 26 -28.51 -27.13 18.43
C THR A 26 -27.35 -26.34 19.03
N THR A 27 -26.83 -26.76 20.19
CA THR A 27 -25.66 -26.14 20.81
C THR A 27 -24.40 -26.33 19.96
N ALA A 28 -24.20 -27.53 19.41
CA ALA A 28 -23.08 -27.82 18.52
C ALA A 28 -23.15 -27.00 17.23
N GLU A 29 -24.34 -26.89 16.61
CA GLU A 29 -24.57 -26.07 15.43
C GLU A 29 -24.31 -24.57 15.71
N GLN A 30 -24.77 -24.05 16.86
CA GLN A 30 -24.48 -22.68 17.28
C GLN A 30 -22.96 -22.44 17.42
N GLN A 31 -22.24 -23.37 18.06
CA GLN A 31 -20.79 -23.25 18.22
C GLN A 31 -20.06 -23.30 16.87
N GLN A 32 -20.52 -24.13 15.94
CA GLN A 32 -19.99 -24.18 14.58
C GLN A 32 -20.21 -22.85 13.84
N VAL A 33 -21.40 -22.25 13.94
CA VAL A 33 -21.70 -20.94 13.33
C VAL A 33 -20.82 -19.84 13.92
N ILE A 34 -20.63 -19.80 15.24
CA ILE A 34 -19.74 -18.84 15.91
C ILE A 34 -18.31 -19.00 15.41
N THR A 35 -17.81 -20.23 15.35
CA THR A 35 -16.45 -20.54 14.88
C THR A 35 -16.27 -20.15 13.41
N ALA A 36 -17.24 -20.45 12.55
CA ALA A 36 -17.23 -20.09 11.14
C ALA A 36 -17.22 -18.56 10.94
N ARG A 37 -18.04 -17.83 11.71
CA ARG A 37 -18.04 -16.35 11.69
C ARG A 37 -16.72 -15.77 12.15
N GLN A 38 -16.14 -16.31 13.22
CA GLN A 38 -14.85 -15.85 13.72
C GLN A 38 -13.74 -16.08 12.68
N ARG A 39 -13.75 -17.24 12.03
CA ARG A 39 -12.81 -17.55 10.95
C ARG A 39 -12.97 -16.60 9.76
N ALA A 40 -14.20 -16.39 9.29
CA ALA A 40 -14.48 -15.47 8.20
C ALA A 40 -14.06 -14.03 8.53
N ALA A 41 -14.31 -13.57 9.76
CA ALA A 41 -13.91 -12.25 10.23
C ALA A 41 -12.37 -12.10 10.26
N ASN A 42 -11.66 -13.12 10.75
CA ASN A 42 -10.20 -13.12 10.78
C ASN A 42 -9.61 -13.11 9.36
N GLU A 43 -10.14 -13.95 8.45
CA GLU A 43 -9.72 -13.99 7.05
C GLU A 43 -9.97 -12.65 6.34
N ALA A 44 -11.15 -12.04 6.57
CA ALA A 44 -11.46 -10.72 6.05
C ALA A 44 -10.54 -9.63 6.61
N ALA A 45 -10.23 -9.65 7.91
CA ALA A 45 -9.34 -8.68 8.54
C ALA A 45 -7.91 -8.75 7.98
N VAL A 46 -7.38 -9.97 7.77
CA VAL A 46 -6.08 -10.17 7.14
C VAL A 46 -6.08 -9.66 5.70
N LYS A 47 -7.14 -9.95 4.94
CA LYS A 47 -7.29 -9.48 3.57
C LYS A 47 -7.35 -7.95 3.49
N ILE A 48 -8.22 -7.32 4.29
CA ILE A 48 -8.38 -5.86 4.31
C ILE A 48 -7.06 -5.18 4.64
N ARG A 49 -6.32 -5.68 5.63
CA ARG A 49 -5.02 -5.11 6.00
C ARG A 49 -4.05 -5.14 4.83
N ARG A 50 -3.91 -6.30 4.19
CA ARG A 50 -3.06 -6.47 3.02
C ARG A 50 -3.47 -5.56 1.86
N ASP A 51 -4.76 -5.55 1.51
CA ASP A 51 -5.28 -4.75 0.40
C ASP A 51 -5.09 -3.24 0.68
N THR A 52 -5.22 -2.83 1.95
CA THR A 52 -4.94 -1.45 2.37
C THR A 52 -3.45 -1.10 2.22
N GLU A 53 -2.55 -1.96 2.68
CA GLU A 53 -1.10 -1.75 2.53
C GLU A 53 -0.69 -1.61 1.05
N LEU A 54 -1.24 -2.46 0.19
CA LEU A 54 -1.03 -2.40 -1.25
C LEU A 54 -1.55 -1.09 -1.85
N PHE A 55 -2.78 -0.70 -1.49
CA PHE A 55 -3.37 0.55 -1.95
C PHE A 55 -2.54 1.77 -1.54
N VAL A 56 -2.05 1.81 -0.29
CA VAL A 56 -1.16 2.90 0.16
C VAL A 56 0.12 2.95 -0.68
N ALA A 57 0.75 1.81 -0.95
CA ALA A 57 1.95 1.75 -1.78
C ALA A 57 1.70 2.22 -3.22
N GLU A 58 0.57 1.83 -3.83
CA GLU A 58 0.17 2.29 -5.17
C GLU A 58 -0.08 3.81 -5.20
N CYS A 59 -0.73 4.35 -4.17
CA CYS A 59 -0.92 5.80 -4.05
C CYS A 59 0.41 6.55 -3.95
N VAL A 60 1.36 6.07 -3.14
CA VAL A 60 2.70 6.68 -3.01
C VAL A 60 3.44 6.63 -4.34
N ALA A 61 3.46 5.48 -5.02
CA ALA A 61 4.07 5.33 -6.32
C ALA A 61 3.46 6.28 -7.36
N SER A 62 2.13 6.43 -7.36
CA SER A 62 1.43 7.37 -8.24
C SER A 62 1.78 8.83 -7.95
N LEU A 63 1.86 9.23 -6.68
CA LEU A 63 2.28 10.60 -6.30
C LEU A 63 3.72 10.90 -6.73
N ARG A 64 4.62 9.94 -6.58
CA ARG A 64 6.02 10.04 -7.05
C ARG A 64 6.07 10.15 -8.58
N GLU A 65 5.29 9.38 -9.31
CA GLU A 65 5.19 9.46 -10.77
C GLU A 65 4.62 10.81 -11.25
N GLN A 66 3.57 11.32 -10.60
CA GLN A 66 3.01 12.64 -10.87
C GLN A 66 4.06 13.73 -10.64
N THR A 67 4.87 13.60 -9.58
CA THR A 67 5.97 14.54 -9.32
C THR A 67 7.00 14.54 -10.45
N ALA A 68 7.39 13.36 -10.92
CA ALA A 68 8.33 13.24 -12.03
C ALA A 68 7.76 13.82 -13.33
N THR A 69 6.48 13.58 -13.60
CA THR A 69 5.77 14.10 -14.78
C THR A 69 5.73 15.63 -14.73
N LEU A 70 5.33 16.22 -13.60
CA LEU A 70 5.30 17.67 -13.44
C LEU A 70 6.68 18.31 -13.66
N CYS A 71 7.72 17.74 -13.04
CA CYS A 71 9.09 18.25 -13.23
C CYS A 71 9.52 18.16 -14.70
N GLY A 72 9.14 17.09 -15.41
CA GLY A 72 9.36 16.95 -16.85
C GLY A 72 8.62 18.01 -17.68
N GLU A 73 7.34 18.23 -17.42
CA GLU A 73 6.54 19.28 -18.07
C GLU A 73 7.16 20.67 -17.86
N MET A 74 7.66 20.96 -16.66
CA MET A 74 8.32 22.22 -16.35
C MET A 74 9.64 22.38 -17.10
N LEU A 75 10.46 21.33 -17.17
CA LEU A 75 11.70 21.35 -17.95
C LEU A 75 11.42 21.62 -19.43
N THR A 76 10.41 20.94 -19.99
CA THR A 76 9.96 21.20 -21.35
C THR A 76 9.52 22.65 -21.49
N SER A 77 8.67 23.14 -20.59
CA SER A 77 8.20 24.53 -20.58
C SER A 77 9.33 25.55 -20.48
N ILE A 78 10.44 25.27 -19.80
CA ILE A 78 11.60 26.18 -19.70
C ILE A 78 12.43 26.15 -20.99
N SER A 79 12.54 24.98 -21.63
CA SER A 79 13.33 24.80 -22.85
C SER A 79 12.66 25.34 -24.11
N THR A 80 11.33 25.31 -24.19
CA THR A 80 10.56 25.71 -25.38
C THR A 80 10.13 27.17 -25.38
N SER A 81 10.14 27.83 -24.23
CA SER A 81 9.78 29.24 -24.08
C SER A 81 10.90 30.18 -24.52
N GLU A 82 10.60 31.13 -25.41
CA GLU A 82 11.55 32.17 -25.85
C GLU A 82 12.11 33.02 -24.69
N SER A 83 11.28 33.29 -23.68
CA SER A 83 11.67 34.06 -22.48
C SER A 83 12.31 33.21 -21.37
N GLY A 84 12.46 31.90 -21.57
CA GLY A 84 12.92 30.97 -20.53
C GLY A 84 11.93 30.80 -19.38
N VAL A 85 12.38 30.95 -18.14
CA VAL A 85 11.56 30.60 -16.96
C VAL A 85 10.33 31.51 -16.83
N HIS A 86 9.15 30.92 -16.59
CA HIS A 86 7.90 31.66 -16.34
C HIS A 86 7.46 31.53 -14.88
N GLN A 87 6.98 32.64 -14.29
CA GLN A 87 6.50 32.65 -12.91
C GLN A 87 5.31 31.71 -12.69
N LYS A 88 4.43 31.57 -13.70
CA LYS A 88 3.32 30.62 -13.67
C LYS A 88 3.82 29.17 -13.48
N THR A 89 4.93 28.81 -14.11
CA THR A 89 5.55 27.48 -14.02
C THR A 89 6.11 27.25 -12.61
N LEU A 90 6.83 28.23 -12.04
CA LEU A 90 7.31 28.18 -10.66
C LEU A 90 6.15 28.07 -9.64
N ASN A 91 5.11 28.89 -9.80
CA ASN A 91 3.94 28.87 -8.93
C ASN A 91 3.18 27.54 -9.00
N ARG A 92 3.15 26.89 -10.17
CA ARG A 92 2.55 25.56 -10.32
C ARG A 92 3.31 24.51 -9.49
N LEU A 93 4.64 24.58 -9.45
CA LEU A 93 5.44 23.67 -8.63
C LEU A 93 5.25 23.90 -7.14
N VAL A 94 5.22 25.17 -6.70
CA VAL A 94 4.95 25.49 -5.28
C VAL A 94 3.60 24.91 -4.85
N ARG A 95 2.54 25.15 -5.64
CA ARG A 95 1.21 24.60 -5.37
C ARG A 95 1.20 23.08 -5.35
N PHE A 96 1.95 22.44 -6.25
CA PHE A 96 2.07 21.00 -6.26
C PHE A 96 2.77 20.47 -5.01
N ILE A 97 3.85 21.12 -4.55
CA ILE A 97 4.54 20.74 -3.31
C ILE A 97 3.60 20.87 -2.10
N ASP A 98 2.82 21.94 -2.03
CA ASP A 98 1.81 22.12 -0.98
C ASP A 98 0.72 21.04 -1.04
N GLN A 99 0.25 20.70 -2.25
CA GLN A 99 -0.73 19.62 -2.44
C GLN A 99 -0.15 18.25 -2.09
N PHE A 100 1.11 17.98 -2.44
CA PHE A 100 1.81 16.74 -2.09
C PHE A 100 1.85 16.58 -0.57
N LYS A 101 2.23 17.63 0.17
CA LYS A 101 2.25 17.59 1.64
C LYS A 101 0.87 17.30 2.25
N GLN A 102 -0.18 17.90 1.71
CA GLN A 102 -1.56 17.61 2.17
C GLN A 102 -1.97 16.17 1.90
N MET A 103 -1.49 15.59 0.79
CA MET A 103 -1.78 14.21 0.39
C MET A 103 -0.77 13.20 0.92
N ASN A 104 0.27 13.60 1.68
CA ASN A 104 1.30 12.71 2.18
C ASN A 104 0.82 11.88 3.39
N PHE A 105 -0.35 11.26 3.30
CA PHE A 105 -0.94 10.44 4.37
C PHE A 105 -0.12 9.16 4.63
N ALA A 106 0.66 8.72 3.64
CA ALA A 106 1.55 7.56 3.74
C ALA A 106 2.91 7.88 4.40
N ASN A 107 3.14 9.15 4.77
CA ASN A 107 4.37 9.61 5.41
C ASN A 107 5.62 9.27 4.57
N ASP A 108 5.59 9.59 3.28
CA ASP A 108 6.74 9.51 2.37
C ASP A 108 7.77 10.60 2.70
N VAL A 109 8.54 10.35 3.76
CA VAL A 109 9.52 11.30 4.31
C VAL A 109 10.65 11.60 3.32
N GLU A 110 11.03 10.62 2.51
CA GLU A 110 12.11 10.78 1.53
C GLU A 110 11.72 11.79 0.45
N MET A 111 10.55 11.58 -0.17
CA MET A 111 10.08 12.47 -1.22
C MET A 111 9.73 13.86 -0.69
N GLU A 112 9.11 13.94 0.49
CA GLU A 112 8.80 15.22 1.14
C GLU A 112 10.08 16.04 1.41
N ARG A 113 11.15 15.40 1.91
CA ARG A 113 12.43 16.06 2.16
C ARG A 113 13.04 16.62 0.87
N GLN A 114 12.96 15.89 -0.23
CA GLN A 114 13.49 16.34 -1.52
C GLN A 114 12.68 17.51 -2.09
N LEU A 115 11.35 17.47 -1.97
CA LEU A 115 10.48 18.56 -2.38
C LEU A 115 10.73 19.83 -1.55
N GLU A 116 10.96 19.69 -0.25
CA GLU A 116 11.27 20.83 0.61
C GLU A 116 12.62 21.47 0.24
N ARG A 117 13.65 20.66 -0.03
CA ARG A 117 14.93 21.17 -0.53
C ARG A 117 14.76 21.96 -1.82
N VAL A 118 14.03 21.42 -2.80
CA VAL A 118 13.76 22.11 -4.06
C VAL A 118 12.98 23.41 -3.83
N ARG A 119 12.02 23.42 -2.90
CA ARG A 119 11.28 24.64 -2.53
C ARG A 119 12.22 25.71 -2.00
N THR A 120 13.07 25.38 -1.03
CA THR A 120 13.97 26.35 -0.39
C THR A 120 15.08 26.83 -1.34
N GLU A 121 15.68 25.91 -2.07
CA GLU A 121 16.89 26.17 -2.88
C GLU A 121 16.57 26.73 -4.27
N LEU A 122 15.49 26.25 -4.90
CA LEU A 122 15.17 26.53 -6.31
C LEU A 122 13.91 27.38 -6.49
N LEU A 123 13.02 27.48 -5.51
CA LEU A 123 11.78 28.28 -5.63
C LEU A 123 11.77 29.54 -4.75
N SER A 124 12.91 29.91 -4.18
CA SER A 124 13.08 31.16 -3.42
C SER A 124 13.28 32.40 -4.29
N LYS A 125 13.51 32.23 -5.60
CA LYS A 125 13.74 33.32 -6.57
C LYS A 125 12.57 33.47 -7.54
N THR A 126 12.41 34.68 -8.06
CA THR A 126 11.43 35.02 -9.09
C THR A 126 11.89 34.57 -10.48
N ALA A 127 10.95 34.45 -11.41
CA ALA A 127 11.25 34.10 -12.79
C ALA A 127 12.18 35.10 -13.49
N GLU A 128 12.10 36.39 -13.15
CA GLU A 128 12.97 37.44 -13.70
C GLU A 128 14.43 37.22 -13.29
N GLU A 129 14.69 36.99 -12.00
CA GLU A 129 16.03 36.66 -11.49
C GLU A 129 16.62 35.40 -12.14
N TYR A 130 15.76 34.43 -12.49
CA TYR A 130 16.19 33.27 -13.25
C TYR A 130 16.54 33.60 -14.70
N ARG A 131 15.79 34.47 -15.37
CA ARG A 131 16.09 34.88 -16.75
C ARG A 131 17.42 35.61 -16.86
N ASP A 132 17.69 36.49 -15.91
CA ASP A 132 18.89 37.34 -15.87
C ASP A 132 20.15 36.58 -15.48
N SER A 133 20.01 35.36 -14.93
CA SER A 133 21.13 34.54 -14.48
C SER A 133 21.14 33.16 -15.16
N ALA A 134 22.03 33.00 -16.15
CA ALA A 134 22.25 31.71 -16.81
C ALA A 134 22.65 30.62 -15.82
N THR A 135 23.44 30.94 -14.79
CA THR A 135 23.84 30.00 -13.75
C THR A 135 22.68 29.58 -12.86
N ALA A 136 21.78 30.51 -12.49
CA ALA A 136 20.57 30.18 -11.73
C ALA A 136 19.63 29.29 -12.55
N ARG A 137 19.47 29.58 -13.85
CA ARG A 137 18.73 28.74 -14.80
C ARG A 137 19.27 27.32 -14.88
N THR A 138 20.59 27.15 -15.05
CA THR A 138 21.21 25.81 -15.10
C THR A 138 20.99 25.06 -13.78
N ARG A 139 21.13 25.73 -12.63
CA ARG A 139 20.85 25.10 -11.33
C ARG A 139 19.39 24.64 -11.21
N LEU A 140 18.44 25.48 -11.65
CA LEU A 140 17.02 25.13 -11.67
C LEU A 140 16.75 23.91 -12.56
N THR A 141 17.26 23.91 -13.80
CA THR A 141 17.02 22.79 -14.73
C THR A 141 17.68 21.50 -14.25
N THR A 142 18.93 21.56 -13.76
CA THR A 142 19.60 20.38 -13.19
C THR A 142 18.87 19.85 -11.96
N GLY A 143 18.43 20.73 -11.05
CA GLY A 143 17.70 20.33 -9.86
C GLY A 143 16.34 19.69 -10.19
N LEU A 144 15.59 20.24 -11.15
CA LEU A 144 14.35 19.63 -11.62
C LEU A 144 14.56 18.29 -12.33
N GLN A 145 15.66 18.14 -13.09
CA GLN A 145 16.03 16.85 -13.70
C GLN A 145 16.36 15.80 -12.64
N GLN A 146 17.14 16.18 -11.62
CA GLN A 146 17.48 15.30 -10.50
C GLN A 146 16.22 14.88 -9.75
N LEU A 147 15.35 15.83 -9.38
CA LEU A 147 14.08 15.52 -8.71
C LEU A 147 13.21 14.57 -9.55
N ALA A 148 13.07 14.82 -10.85
CA ALA A 148 12.29 13.97 -11.74
C ALA A 148 12.87 12.55 -11.83
N SER A 149 14.19 12.43 -11.98
CA SER A 149 14.86 11.12 -12.08
C SER A 149 14.75 10.32 -10.78
N HIS A 150 14.93 10.98 -9.64
CA HIS A 150 14.83 10.35 -8.33
C HIS A 150 13.39 9.92 -8.04
N ALA A 151 12.40 10.75 -8.33
CA ALA A 151 10.99 10.40 -8.18
C ALA A 151 10.60 9.19 -9.05
N ARG A 152 11.10 9.09 -10.30
CA ARG A 152 10.90 7.90 -11.14
C ARG A 152 11.58 6.66 -10.58
N GLN A 153 12.79 6.82 -10.03
CA GLN A 153 13.52 5.71 -9.43
C GLN A 153 12.75 5.14 -8.23
N LEU A 154 12.31 6.01 -7.32
CA LEU A 154 11.54 5.62 -6.14
C LEU A 154 10.21 4.95 -6.53
N ALA A 155 9.46 5.52 -7.49
CA ALA A 155 8.23 4.92 -7.99
C ALA A 155 8.43 3.52 -8.58
N ARG A 156 9.56 3.28 -9.28
CA ARG A 156 9.89 1.97 -9.88
C ARG A 156 10.36 0.95 -8.85
N GLN A 157 11.08 1.38 -7.81
CA GLN A 157 11.52 0.51 -6.73
C GLN A 157 10.31 -0.08 -6.00
N ASP A 158 9.33 0.75 -5.65
CA ASP A 158 8.09 0.29 -5.00
C ASP A 158 7.30 -0.67 -5.89
N ALA A 159 7.15 -0.35 -7.18
CA ALA A 159 6.45 -1.21 -8.13
C ALA A 159 7.10 -2.60 -8.26
N THR A 160 8.44 -2.65 -8.22
CA THR A 160 9.19 -3.90 -8.28
C THR A 160 9.05 -4.70 -6.98
N GLU A 161 9.18 -4.05 -5.82
CA GLU A 161 9.02 -4.68 -4.52
C GLU A 161 7.60 -5.25 -4.33
N LEU A 162 6.57 -4.54 -4.81
CA LEU A 162 5.19 -5.03 -4.82
C LEU A 162 5.05 -6.30 -5.66
N VAL A 163 5.57 -6.31 -6.89
CA VAL A 163 5.51 -7.47 -7.80
C VAL A 163 6.28 -8.67 -7.23
N GLU A 164 7.45 -8.46 -6.65
CA GLU A 164 8.24 -9.53 -6.01
C GLU A 164 7.52 -10.14 -4.82
N ARG A 165 6.95 -9.32 -3.92
CA ARG A 165 6.11 -9.79 -2.80
C ARG A 165 4.90 -10.59 -3.30
N PHE A 166 4.28 -10.18 -4.40
CA PHE A 166 3.21 -10.96 -5.04
C PHE A 166 3.71 -12.30 -5.59
N GLY A 167 4.87 -12.32 -6.24
CA GLY A 167 5.50 -13.54 -6.76
C GLY A 167 5.83 -14.56 -5.67
N GLU A 168 6.33 -14.10 -4.53
CA GLU A 168 6.60 -14.96 -3.37
C GLU A 168 5.32 -15.53 -2.73
N LEU A 169 4.27 -14.70 -2.60
CA LEU A 169 2.99 -15.15 -2.06
C LEU A 169 2.27 -16.14 -2.99
N GLY A 170 2.40 -15.96 -4.31
CA GLY A 170 1.97 -16.93 -5.30
C GLY A 170 2.69 -18.27 -5.12
N ARG A 171 4.03 -18.27 -5.05
CA ARG A 171 4.84 -19.47 -4.83
C ARG A 171 4.49 -20.20 -3.52
N ARG A 172 4.27 -19.48 -2.42
CA ARG A 172 3.86 -20.07 -1.13
C ARG A 172 2.47 -20.73 -1.21
N LYS A 173 1.50 -20.13 -1.89
CA LYS A 173 0.18 -20.76 -2.10
C LYS A 173 0.26 -22.03 -2.96
N PHE A 174 1.12 -22.05 -3.98
CA PHE A 174 1.32 -23.25 -4.80
C PHE A 174 2.00 -24.39 -4.02
N GLN A 175 2.92 -24.08 -3.11
CA GLN A 175 3.57 -25.10 -2.27
C GLN A 175 2.66 -25.68 -1.16
N LEU A 176 1.67 -24.93 -0.70
CA LEU A 176 0.68 -25.38 0.28
C LEU A 176 -0.49 -26.17 -0.33
N ALA A 177 -0.62 -26.16 -1.66
CA ALA A 177 -1.70 -26.84 -2.40
C ALA A 177 -1.21 -28.06 -3.20
N ALA A 178 0.07 -28.46 -3.04
CA ALA A 178 0.71 -29.60 -3.70
C ALA A 178 0.99 -30.75 -2.72
#